data_AF-A0A3M0XW99-F1
#
_entry.id   AF-A0A3M0XW99-F1
#
_cell.length_a   1.000
_cell.length_b   1.000
_cell.length_c   1.000
_cell.angle_alpha   90.00
_cell.angle_beta   90.00
_cell.angle_gamma   90.00
#
_symmetry.space_group_name_H-M   'P 1'
#
loop_
_entity.id
_entity.type
_entity.pdbx_description
1 polymer ?
#
loop_
_entity_poly.entity_id
_entity_poly.type
_entity_poly.pdbx_seq_one_letter_code
_entity_poly.pdbx_strand_id
1 'polypeptide(L)'
;MSDGPQHGTQQGREARGPVVVVLGPRGLALARRLVPHLPGAQVHVRSSRVGSGDATFHDVVAHLQSLFTAGRPIVAICAAGIVIRALTPVLADKTREPPVVAVAEDG
;
A
#
# COMPACT_ATOMS: atom_id res chain seq x y z
N MET A 1 -38.45 -27.99 -7.07
CA MET A 1 -37.11 -28.64 -7.12
C MET A 1 -36.46 -28.25 -8.43
N SER A 2 -35.72 -27.13 -8.40
CA SER A 2 -34.68 -26.77 -9.39
C SER A 2 -33.87 -25.65 -8.76
N ASP A 3 -32.68 -26.04 -8.34
CA ASP A 3 -31.64 -25.29 -7.68
C ASP A 3 -31.06 -24.28 -8.68
N GLY A 4 -31.29 -22.99 -8.45
CA GLY A 4 -30.71 -21.92 -9.25
C GLY A 4 -29.28 -21.64 -8.80
N PRO A 5 -28.34 -21.30 -9.70
CA PRO A 5 -26.95 -21.07 -9.33
C PRO A 5 -26.86 -19.87 -8.38
N GLN A 6 -26.54 -20.18 -7.13
CA GLN A 6 -26.23 -19.26 -6.05
C GLN A 6 -24.98 -18.49 -6.49
N HIS A 7 -25.18 -17.30 -7.08
CA HIS A 7 -24.10 -16.35 -7.31
C HIS A 7 -23.55 -15.98 -5.95
N GLY A 8 -22.46 -16.66 -5.56
CA GLY A 8 -21.73 -16.37 -4.34
C GLY A 8 -21.40 -14.89 -4.33
N THR A 9 -22.07 -14.16 -3.44
CA THR A 9 -21.75 -12.79 -3.08
C THR A 9 -20.28 -12.77 -2.67
N GLN A 10 -19.40 -12.23 -3.53
CA GLN A 10 -18.05 -11.81 -3.16
C GLN A 10 -18.11 -10.56 -2.26
N GLN A 11 -18.97 -10.58 -1.25
CA GLN A 11 -19.02 -9.63 -0.15
C GLN A 11 -17.92 -10.02 0.84
N GLY A 12 -16.66 -9.66 0.53
CA GLY A 12 -15.50 -10.10 1.32
C GLY A 12 -14.27 -9.21 1.28
N ARG A 13 -14.31 -8.06 0.62
CA ARG A 13 -13.26 -7.03 0.74
C ARG A 13 -13.90 -5.67 0.48
N GLU A 14 -14.37 -5.00 1.53
CA GLU A 14 -14.46 -3.54 1.46
C GLU A 14 -13.05 -3.05 1.09
N ALA A 15 -12.87 -2.64 -0.16
CA ALA A 15 -11.56 -2.38 -0.72
C ALA A 15 -11.04 -1.06 -0.14
N ARG A 16 -10.47 -1.13 1.07
CA ARG A 16 -9.80 0.01 1.69
C ARG A 16 -8.70 0.48 0.73
N GLY A 17 -8.73 1.77 0.39
CA GLY A 17 -7.85 2.34 -0.62
C GLY A 17 -6.36 2.18 -0.29
N PRO A 18 -5.49 2.37 -1.30
CA PRO A 18 -4.06 2.09 -1.18
C PRO A 18 -3.39 3.00 -0.14
N VAL A 19 -2.31 2.52 0.45
CA VAL A 19 -1.42 3.37 1.23
C VAL A 19 -0.24 3.77 0.37
N VAL A 20 -0.09 5.07 0.16
CA VAL A 20 1.09 5.68 -0.48
C VAL A 20 2.16 5.89 0.60
N VAL A 21 3.21 5.07 0.58
CA VAL A 21 4.30 5.10 1.57
C VAL A 21 5.44 5.99 1.07
N VAL A 22 5.79 7.01 1.86
CA VAL A 22 6.74 8.06 1.47
C VAL A 22 7.92 8.13 2.44
N LEU A 23 9.15 8.00 1.90
CA LEU A 23 10.38 7.96 2.71
C LEU A 23 11.09 9.32 2.84
N GLY A 24 10.85 10.24 1.90
CA GLY A 24 11.53 11.53 1.80
C GLY A 24 10.75 12.61 1.02
N PRO A 25 11.21 13.87 1.04
CA PRO A 25 10.44 15.02 0.55
C PRO A 25 10.10 14.98 -0.96
N ARG A 26 11.03 14.48 -1.79
CA ARG A 26 10.79 14.28 -3.24
C ARG A 26 9.62 13.34 -3.47
N GLY A 27 9.60 12.22 -2.76
CA GLY A 27 8.49 11.27 -2.81
C GLY A 27 7.17 11.86 -2.34
N LEU A 28 7.18 12.81 -1.38
CA LEU A 28 5.94 13.48 -0.95
C LEU A 28 5.32 14.33 -2.05
N ALA A 29 6.14 15.03 -2.84
CA ALA A 29 5.65 15.80 -3.98
C ALA A 29 4.99 14.88 -5.02
N LEU A 30 5.60 13.71 -5.30
CA LEU A 30 5.01 12.70 -6.18
C LEU A 30 3.72 12.11 -5.60
N ALA A 31 3.70 11.76 -4.31
CA ALA A 31 2.50 11.25 -3.63
C ALA A 31 1.31 12.20 -3.78
N ARG A 32 1.53 13.50 -3.59
CA ARG A 32 0.49 14.53 -3.73
C ARG A 32 -0.08 14.62 -5.15
N ARG A 33 0.72 14.29 -6.17
CA ARG A 33 0.27 14.20 -7.56
C ARG A 33 -0.51 12.91 -7.84
N LEU A 34 -0.16 11.81 -7.18
CA LEU A 34 -0.80 10.50 -7.39
C LEU A 34 -2.14 10.35 -6.66
N VAL A 35 -2.24 10.82 -5.42
CA VAL A 35 -3.41 10.61 -4.54
C VAL A 35 -4.74 11.04 -5.15
N PRO A 36 -4.87 12.18 -5.87
CA PRO A 36 -6.13 12.55 -6.53
C PRO A 36 -6.67 11.50 -7.53
N HIS A 37 -5.80 10.62 -8.03
CA HIS A 37 -6.14 9.57 -8.98
C HIS A 37 -6.32 8.19 -8.32
N LEU A 38 -6.17 8.10 -6.99
CA LEU A 38 -6.24 6.85 -6.23
C LEU A 38 -7.38 6.93 -5.20
N PRO A 39 -8.58 6.40 -5.50
CA PRO A 39 -9.72 6.47 -4.60
C PRO A 39 -9.43 5.88 -3.21
N GLY A 40 -9.74 6.65 -2.17
CA GLY A 40 -9.54 6.24 -0.78
C GLY A 40 -8.07 6.09 -0.35
N ALA A 41 -7.13 6.64 -1.13
CA ALA A 41 -5.71 6.56 -0.80
C ALA A 41 -5.36 7.35 0.47
N GLN A 42 -4.39 6.84 1.21
CA GLN A 42 -3.81 7.51 2.38
C GLN A 42 -2.30 7.66 2.18
N VAL A 43 -1.75 8.82 2.53
CA VAL A 43 -0.31 9.10 2.50
C VAL A 43 0.29 8.84 3.87
N HIS A 44 1.14 7.84 3.97
CA HIS A 44 1.91 7.58 5.19
C HIS A 44 3.35 8.07 4.98
N VAL A 45 3.84 8.94 5.86
CA VAL A 45 5.18 9.54 5.77
C VAL A 45 6.12 9.02 6.88
N ARG A 46 7.40 8.79 6.56
CA ARG A 46 8.37 8.23 7.53
C ARG A 46 8.69 9.14 8.75
N SER A 47 8.32 10.41 8.70
CA SER A 47 8.52 11.33 9.82
C SER A 47 7.78 12.62 9.52
N SER A 48 7.35 13.34 10.56
CA SER A 48 6.89 14.73 10.43
C SER A 48 7.93 15.65 9.77
N ARG A 49 9.23 15.29 9.79
CA ARG A 49 10.29 16.00 9.06
C ARG A 49 10.23 15.84 7.54
N VAL A 50 9.61 14.78 7.05
CA VAL A 50 9.39 14.57 5.60
C VAL A 50 8.24 15.44 5.10
N GLY A 51 7.23 15.65 5.95
CA GLY A 51 6.09 16.54 5.69
C GLY A 51 4.84 16.05 6.42
N SER A 52 3.69 16.60 6.03
CA SER A 52 2.37 16.17 6.53
C SER A 52 1.73 15.14 5.58
N GLY A 53 1.21 14.07 6.17
CA GLY A 53 0.41 13.02 5.53
C GLY A 53 -0.64 12.51 6.52
N ASP A 54 -1.47 11.56 6.09
CA ASP A 54 -2.56 10.99 6.89
C ASP A 54 -2.05 10.18 8.10
N ALA A 55 -0.83 9.66 8.03
CA ALA A 55 -0.16 9.01 9.16
C ALA A 55 1.36 9.18 9.10
N THR A 56 2.01 9.01 10.25
CA THR A 56 3.47 8.94 10.36
C THR A 56 3.90 7.54 10.83
N PHE A 57 5.05 7.06 10.35
CA PHE A 57 5.67 5.80 10.78
C PHE A 57 7.18 5.99 10.86
N HIS A 58 7.93 5.16 11.58
CA HIS A 58 9.39 5.34 11.70
C HIS A 58 10.21 4.23 11.05
N ASP A 59 9.75 2.98 11.20
CA ASP A 59 10.40 1.80 10.64
C ASP A 59 9.74 1.42 9.31
N VAL A 60 10.52 1.47 8.24
CA VAL A 60 10.06 1.16 6.88
C VAL A 60 9.66 -0.30 6.74
N VAL A 61 10.46 -1.22 7.30
CA VAL A 61 10.24 -2.66 7.14
C VAL A 61 9.00 -3.07 7.92
N ALA A 62 8.92 -2.70 9.20
CA ALA A 62 7.79 -3.04 10.04
C ALA A 62 6.48 -2.46 9.49
N HIS A 63 6.52 -1.23 8.97
CA HIS A 63 5.33 -0.57 8.41
C HIS A 63 4.85 -1.24 7.13
N LEU A 64 5.75 -1.55 6.20
CA LEU A 64 5.40 -2.25 4.96
C LEU A 64 4.83 -3.64 5.25
N GLN A 65 5.45 -4.39 6.17
CA GLN A 65 4.97 -5.70 6.59
C GLN A 65 3.58 -5.61 7.23
N SER A 66 3.35 -4.66 8.15
CA SER A 66 2.05 -4.47 8.79
C SER A 66 0.94 -4.15 7.78
N LEU A 67 1.20 -3.28 6.80
CA LEU A 67 0.25 -2.98 5.72
C LEU A 67 -0.02 -4.22 4.87
N PHE A 68 1.02 -4.96 4.52
CA PHE A 68 0.93 -6.15 3.68
C PHE A 68 0.14 -7.27 4.36
N THR A 69 0.43 -7.58 5.61
CA THR A 69 -0.30 -8.60 6.38
C THR A 69 -1.74 -8.18 6.69
N ALA A 70 -2.01 -6.87 6.77
CA ALA A 70 -3.37 -6.34 6.88
C ALA A 70 -4.14 -6.35 5.54
N GLY A 71 -3.55 -6.87 4.46
CA GLY A 71 -4.18 -6.93 3.14
C GLY A 71 -4.40 -5.55 2.50
N ARG A 72 -3.66 -4.52 2.91
CA ARG A 72 -3.75 -3.16 2.34
C ARG A 72 -2.95 -3.08 1.04
N PRO A 73 -3.52 -2.56 -0.06
CA PRO A 73 -2.72 -2.25 -1.24
C PRO A 73 -1.65 -1.20 -0.92
N ILE A 74 -0.45 -1.34 -1.47
CA ILE A 74 0.70 -0.48 -1.18
C ILE A 74 1.21 0.18 -2.46
N VAL A 75 1.42 1.49 -2.41
CA VAL A 75 2.19 2.26 -3.40
C VAL A 75 3.41 2.84 -2.68
N ALA A 76 4.56 2.20 -2.80
CA ALA A 76 5.78 2.62 -2.12
C ALA A 76 6.62 3.53 -3.02
N ILE A 77 6.79 4.80 -2.64
CA ILE A 77 7.64 5.74 -3.36
C ILE A 77 9.08 5.60 -2.86
N CYS A 78 9.81 4.67 -3.46
CA CYS A 78 11.19 4.32 -3.14
C CYS A 78 11.78 3.35 -4.17
N ALA A 79 13.06 2.99 -4.03
CA ALA A 79 13.66 1.93 -4.81
C ALA A 79 12.96 0.57 -4.57
N ALA A 80 12.62 -0.15 -5.63
CA ALA A 80 11.91 -1.43 -5.55
C ALA A 80 12.63 -2.46 -4.64
N GLY A 81 13.96 -2.46 -4.61
CA GLY A 81 14.74 -3.36 -3.75
C GLY A 81 14.46 -3.19 -2.24
N ILE A 82 14.01 -2.02 -1.80
CA ILE A 82 13.57 -1.82 -0.40
C ILE A 82 12.31 -2.62 -0.14
N VAL A 83 11.32 -2.52 -1.02
CA VAL A 83 10.04 -3.22 -0.93
C VAL A 83 10.25 -4.73 -0.96
N ILE A 84 11.02 -5.23 -1.93
CA ILE A 84 11.30 -6.67 -2.08
C ILE A 84 11.92 -7.23 -0.81
N ARG A 85 13.00 -6.61 -0.29
CA ARG A 85 13.67 -7.09 0.93
C ARG A 85 12.79 -6.99 2.16
N ALA A 86 11.97 -5.95 2.28
CA ALA A 86 11.07 -5.78 3.41
C ALA A 86 9.96 -6.84 3.43
N LEU A 87 9.41 -7.19 2.27
CA LEU A 87 8.25 -8.08 2.18
C LEU A 87 8.62 -9.56 2.06
N THR A 88 9.82 -9.90 1.58
CA THR A 88 10.25 -11.30 1.40
C THR A 88 9.97 -12.20 2.61
N PRO A 89 10.22 -11.79 3.87
CA PRO A 89 9.96 -12.65 5.04
C PRO A 89 8.48 -12.91 5.35
N VAL A 90 7.55 -12.14 4.78
CA VAL A 90 6.11 -12.21 5.07
C VAL A 90 5.28 -12.61 3.85
N LEU A 91 5.91 -13.00 2.74
CA LEU A 91 5.23 -13.61 1.60
C LEU A 91 4.69 -14.98 2.01
N ALA A 92 3.45 -15.27 1.65
CA ALA A 92 2.76 -16.50 2.01
C ALA A 92 1.92 -17.02 0.83
N ASP A 93 0.70 -16.52 0.67
CA ASP A 93 -0.21 -16.92 -0.40
C ASP A 93 -0.28 -15.86 -1.50
N LYS A 94 0.48 -16.09 -2.58
CA LYS A 94 0.56 -15.19 -3.75
C LYS A 94 -0.79 -14.86 -4.39
N THR A 95 -1.84 -15.64 -4.13
CA THR A 95 -3.19 -15.39 -4.67
C THR A 95 -4.03 -14.47 -3.79
N ARG A 96 -3.64 -14.29 -2.52
CA ARG A 96 -4.36 -13.50 -1.50
C ARG A 96 -3.58 -12.29 -0.99
N GLU A 97 -2.30 -12.21 -1.31
CA GLU A 97 -1.45 -11.06 -1.00
C GLU A 97 -1.99 -9.76 -1.62
N PRO A 98 -1.88 -8.62 -0.93
CA PRO A 98 -2.37 -7.37 -1.49
C PRO A 98 -1.48 -6.89 -2.65
N PRO A 99 -2.02 -6.09 -3.58
CA PRO A 99 -1.22 -5.46 -4.62
C PRO A 99 -0.15 -4.54 -4.04
N VAL A 100 1.07 -4.62 -4.59
CA VAL A 100 2.19 -3.76 -4.21
C VAL A 100 2.84 -3.17 -5.47
N VAL A 101 2.98 -1.85 -5.51
CA VAL A 101 3.66 -1.12 -6.58
C VAL A 101 4.79 -0.30 -5.97
N ALA A 102 6.00 -0.42 -6.52
CA ALA A 102 7.11 0.47 -6.22
C ALA A 102 7.19 1.55 -7.30
N VAL A 103 7.23 2.82 -6.91
CA VAL A 103 7.33 3.97 -7.79
C VAL A 103 8.62 4.71 -7.48
N ALA A 104 9.44 4.98 -8.50
CA ALA A 104 10.66 5.77 -8.30
C ALA A 104 10.30 7.23 -7.95
N GLU A 105 11.12 7.88 -7.14
CA GLU A 105 10.84 9.25 -6.67
C GLU A 105 11.07 10.35 -7.73
N ASP A 106 11.61 10.00 -8.89
CA ASP A 106 11.71 10.84 -10.09
C ASP A 106 10.51 10.70 -11.05
N GLY A 107 9.66 9.68 -10.86
CA GLY A 107 8.43 9.48 -11.64
C GLY A 107 8.64 8.61 -12.86
#